data_AF-A0A7S4AXS6-F1
#
_entry.id   AF-A0A7S4AXS6-F1
#
_cell.length_a   1.000
_cell.length_b   1.000
_cell.length_c   1.000
_cell.angle_alpha   90.00
_cell.angle_beta   90.00
_cell.angle_gamma   90.00
#
_symmetry.space_group_name_H-M   'P 1'
#
loop_
_entity.id
_entity.type
_entity.pdbx_description
1 polymer ?
#
loop_
_entity_poly.entity_id
_entity_poly.type
_entity_poly.pdbx_seq_one_letter_code
_entity_poly.pdbx_strand_id
1 'polypeptide(L)'
;GGGGGGGSGSGSGAARSAGDGVLLIPAGQRLLWHNGKLLFVSRDKQDDAGNGFASAGREKESLTLRLLFGSQRDIRQIILDARAAYLEKEKSRTAIYFTDEYGNWNRVGSKPLRPLSSVFLGSAGQADALLADCRRFLQSERWYADRGIPYRRGYLLYGPPGTGKTSLVAALAGELR
;
A
#
# COMPACT_ATOMS: atom_id res chain seq x y z
N GLY A 1 13.50 -16.06 68.15
CA GLY A 1 14.70 -16.81 67.75
C GLY A 1 14.55 -17.26 66.31
N GLY A 2 15.60 -17.11 65.50
CA GLY A 2 15.79 -17.66 64.13
C GLY A 2 14.94 -16.97 63.06
N GLY A 3 15.46 -16.29 62.03
CA GLY A 3 16.42 -16.76 61.01
C GLY A 3 15.66 -17.57 59.94
N GLY A 4 15.71 -17.38 58.62
CA GLY A 4 16.45 -16.56 57.67
C GLY A 4 16.12 -17.11 56.26
N GLY A 5 16.51 -16.43 55.17
CA GLY A 5 16.59 -17.05 53.83
C GLY A 5 15.97 -16.26 52.68
N GLY A 6 16.81 -15.52 51.95
CA GLY A 6 16.48 -14.90 50.67
C GLY A 6 16.50 -15.88 49.50
N GLY A 7 15.92 -15.45 48.38
CA GLY A 7 15.94 -16.17 47.11
C GLY A 7 15.46 -15.28 45.97
N SER A 8 16.36 -14.45 45.44
CA SER A 8 16.20 -13.71 44.19
C SER A 8 16.18 -14.68 43.01
N GLY A 9 15.04 -14.79 42.32
CA GLY A 9 14.87 -15.55 41.09
C GLY A 9 14.73 -14.62 39.89
N SER A 10 15.84 -14.34 39.21
CA SER A 10 15.89 -13.71 37.89
C SER A 10 15.36 -14.67 36.84
N GLY A 11 14.17 -14.40 36.30
CA GLY A 11 13.61 -15.12 35.16
C GLY A 11 13.70 -14.29 33.88
N SER A 12 14.83 -14.37 33.17
CA SER A 12 14.91 -13.91 31.78
C SER A 12 14.08 -14.86 30.90
N GLY A 13 13.09 -14.33 30.19
CA GLY A 13 12.19 -15.12 29.35
C GLY A 13 11.90 -14.42 28.02
N ALA A 14 12.84 -14.57 27.10
CA ALA A 14 12.69 -14.52 25.64
C ALA A 14 11.38 -13.93 25.07
N ALA A 15 11.44 -12.66 24.63
CA ALA A 15 10.52 -12.16 23.62
C ALA A 15 10.92 -12.74 22.24
N ARG A 16 10.45 -13.96 21.95
CA ARG A 16 10.32 -14.46 20.58
C ARG A 16 8.85 -14.39 20.18
N SER A 17 8.53 -13.49 19.26
CA SER A 17 7.42 -13.66 18.34
C SER A 17 7.75 -12.91 17.06
N ALA A 18 8.40 -13.63 16.14
CA ALA A 18 8.37 -13.31 14.72
C ALA A 18 7.13 -14.04 14.18
N GLY A 19 6.08 -13.27 13.90
CA GLY A 19 4.85 -13.78 13.31
C GLY A 19 3.95 -12.63 12.95
N ASP A 20 3.94 -12.25 11.66
CA ASP A 20 2.93 -11.49 10.91
C ASP A 20 1.97 -10.58 11.69
N GLY A 21 2.53 -9.74 12.56
CA GLY A 21 1.80 -8.66 13.21
C GLY A 21 1.96 -7.41 12.37
N VAL A 22 0.86 -6.90 11.80
CA VAL A 22 0.82 -5.48 11.41
C VAL A 22 1.20 -4.68 12.65
N LEU A 23 2.40 -4.11 12.64
CA LEU A 23 2.90 -3.30 13.74
C LEU A 23 2.13 -1.98 13.73
N LEU A 24 0.97 -1.96 14.37
CA LEU A 24 0.30 -0.72 14.70
C LEU A 24 1.25 0.07 15.60
N ILE A 25 1.63 1.27 15.18
CA ILE A 25 2.37 2.20 16.04
C ILE A 25 1.28 2.93 16.86
N PRO A 26 1.02 2.53 18.12
CA PRO A 26 0.08 3.26 18.96
C PRO A 26 0.57 4.69 19.14
N ALA A 27 -0.33 5.60 19.51
CA ALA A 27 0.06 6.97 19.87
C ALA A 27 1.16 6.93 20.95
N GLY A 28 2.19 7.76 20.80
CA GLY A 28 3.36 7.78 21.68
C GLY A 28 4.68 7.44 20.99
N GLN A 29 5.68 7.10 21.81
CA GLN A 29 7.07 6.90 21.38
C GLN A 29 7.46 5.43 21.39
N ARG A 30 8.17 4.99 20.36
CA ARG A 30 8.69 3.63 20.24
C ARG A 30 10.10 3.64 19.68
N LEU A 31 10.87 2.67 20.13
CA LEU A 31 12.26 2.49 19.75
C LEU A 31 12.37 1.21 18.91
N LEU A 32 12.93 1.34 17.72
CA LEU A 32 13.06 0.30 16.70
C LEU A 32 14.52 0.18 16.29
N TRP A 33 14.90 -1.00 15.83
CA TRP A 33 16.19 -1.24 15.20
C TRP A 33 16.02 -1.31 13.69
N HIS A 34 16.85 -0.58 12.93
CA HIS A 34 16.86 -0.62 11.47
C HIS A 34 18.31 -0.56 10.97
N ASN A 35 18.75 -1.57 10.22
CA ASN A 35 20.11 -1.69 9.69
C ASN A 35 21.22 -1.42 10.73
N GLY A 36 21.08 -1.98 11.93
CA GLY A 36 22.06 -1.81 13.02
C GLY A 36 22.05 -0.42 13.69
N LYS A 37 21.03 0.40 13.42
CA LYS A 37 20.87 1.74 14.02
C LYS A 37 19.60 1.82 14.86
N LEU A 38 19.66 2.64 15.89
CA LEU A 38 18.54 2.93 16.77
C LEU A 38 17.65 4.00 16.14
N LEU A 39 16.41 3.63 15.85
CA LEU A 39 15.37 4.49 15.30
C LEU A 39 14.32 4.77 16.38
N PHE A 40 14.20 6.02 16.79
CA PHE A 40 13.11 6.52 17.60
C PHE A 40 11.98 6.98 16.70
N VAL A 41 10.79 6.46 16.92
CA VAL A 41 9.56 6.82 16.22
C VAL A 41 8.60 7.42 17.24
N SER A 42 8.15 8.63 17.01
CA SER A 42 7.11 9.29 17.83
C SER A 42 5.91 9.58 16.95
N ARG A 43 4.73 9.15 17.38
CA ARG A 43 3.45 9.50 16.76
C ARG A 43 2.72 10.44 17.71
N ASP A 44 2.48 11.65 17.25
CA ASP A 44 1.72 12.67 17.96
C ASP A 44 0.42 12.95 17.19
N LYS A 45 -0.70 12.97 17.90
CA LYS A 45 -2.01 13.25 17.33
C LYS A 45 -2.41 14.64 17.81
N GLN A 46 -2.44 15.60 16.89
CA GLN A 46 -2.83 16.97 17.19
C GLN A 46 -4.31 17.12 16.84
N ASP A 47 -5.14 17.30 17.85
CA ASP A 47 -6.54 17.68 17.67
C ASP A 47 -6.57 19.17 17.31
N ASP A 48 -6.62 19.48 16.02
CA ASP A 48 -6.97 20.82 15.56
C ASP A 48 -8.46 21.01 15.88
N ALA A 49 -8.75 21.58 17.06
CA ALA A 49 -10.02 22.19 17.39
C ALA A 49 -10.19 23.48 16.57
N GLY A 50 -10.24 23.34 15.24
CA GLY A 50 -10.52 24.43 14.33
C GLY A 50 -11.94 24.92 14.55
N ASN A 51 -12.09 26.16 14.98
CA ASN A 51 -13.37 26.80 15.23
C ASN A 51 -14.06 27.12 13.89
N GLY A 52 -14.71 26.12 13.28
CA GLY A 52 -15.43 26.32 12.02
C GLY A 52 -16.17 25.08 11.52
N PHE A 53 -17.36 25.30 10.93
CA PHE A 53 -18.24 24.28 10.34
C PHE A 53 -17.57 23.36 9.29
N ALA A 54 -16.38 23.73 8.79
CA ALA A 54 -15.61 22.99 7.79
C ALA A 54 -14.46 22.14 8.36
N SER A 55 -14.17 22.21 9.67
CA SER A 55 -13.02 21.52 10.30
C SER A 55 -13.40 20.22 11.03
N ALA A 56 -14.65 19.78 10.96
CA ALA A 56 -15.11 18.57 11.61
C ALA A 56 -14.43 17.32 11.00
N GLY A 57 -13.34 16.87 11.62
CA GLY A 57 -12.83 15.51 11.47
C GLY A 57 -11.47 15.31 10.79
N ARG A 58 -10.69 16.35 10.50
CA ARG A 58 -9.28 16.14 10.10
C ARG A 58 -8.37 16.12 11.33
N GLU A 59 -8.24 14.94 11.91
CA GLU A 59 -7.20 14.67 12.91
C GLU A 59 -5.84 14.76 12.22
N LYS A 60 -5.00 15.70 12.64
CA LYS A 60 -3.65 15.86 12.08
C LYS A 60 -2.71 14.94 12.84
N GLU A 61 -2.25 13.89 12.17
CA GLU A 61 -1.25 12.98 12.74
C GLU A 61 0.15 13.38 12.28
N SER A 62 1.06 13.53 13.25
CA SER A 62 2.48 13.82 13.00
C SER A 62 3.33 12.60 13.38
N LEU A 63 4.15 12.11 12.45
CA LEU A 63 5.12 11.05 12.69
C LEU A 63 6.54 11.63 12.66
N THR A 64 7.24 11.58 13.78
CA THR A 64 8.62 12.03 13.92
C THR A 64 9.57 10.83 13.99
N LEU A 65 10.55 10.78 13.09
CA LEU A 65 11.60 9.75 13.04
C LEU A 65 12.94 10.38 13.47
N ARG A 66 13.62 9.80 14.45
CA ARG A 66 14.96 10.24 14.91
C ARG A 66 15.91 9.05 14.93
N LEU A 67 17.08 9.21 14.35
CA LEU A 67 18.14 8.19 14.36
C LEU A 67 19.25 8.62 15.30
N LEU A 68 19.72 7.71 16.15
CA LEU A 68 20.98 7.91 16.86
C LEU A 68 22.15 7.58 15.93
N PHE A 69 23.11 8.50 15.85
CA PHE A 69 24.31 8.38 15.02
C PHE A 69 24.02 8.13 13.51
N GLY A 70 22.86 8.61 13.04
CA GLY A 70 22.42 8.46 11.65
C GLY A 70 22.81 9.65 10.77
N SER A 71 22.92 9.40 9.47
CA SER A 71 23.08 10.40 8.41
C SER A 71 21.79 10.59 7.61
N GLN A 72 21.69 11.66 6.82
CA GLN A 72 20.55 11.87 5.91
C GLN A 72 20.33 10.70 4.94
N ARG A 73 21.40 10.00 4.54
CA ARG A 73 21.33 8.82 3.66
C ARG A 73 20.57 7.67 4.33
N ASP A 74 20.74 7.50 5.64
CA ASP A 74 20.07 6.45 6.41
C ASP A 74 18.57 6.71 6.52
N ILE A 75 18.17 7.96 6.75
CA ILE A 75 16.75 8.37 6.74
C ILE A 75 16.13 8.07 5.37
N ARG A 76 16.82 8.46 4.29
CA ARG A 76 16.36 8.16 2.93
C ARG A 76 16.20 6.65 2.72
N GLN A 77 17.16 5.85 3.19
CA GLN A 77 17.08 4.40 3.05
C GLN A 77 15.88 3.82 3.81
N ILE A 78 15.59 4.28 5.03
CA ILE A 78 14.40 3.86 5.78
C ILE A 78 13.12 4.18 5.02
N ILE A 79 13.02 5.36 4.40
CA ILE A 79 11.85 5.73 3.60
C ILE A 79 11.74 4.81 2.37
N LEU A 80 12.86 4.50 1.71
CA LEU A 80 12.89 3.60 0.55
C LEU A 80 12.49 2.17 0.94
N ASP A 81 12.99 1.66 2.07
CA ASP A 81 12.69 0.33 2.59
C ASP A 81 11.22 0.24 3.02
N ALA A 82 10.70 1.28 3.69
CA ALA A 82 9.28 1.39 4.03
C ALA A 82 8.40 1.43 2.79
N ARG A 83 8.79 2.19 1.76
CA ARG A 83 8.11 2.22 0.45
C ARG A 83 8.14 0.85 -0.21
N ALA A 84 9.28 0.16 -0.21
CA ALA A 84 9.41 -1.18 -0.79
C ALA A 84 8.51 -2.18 -0.07
N ALA A 85 8.51 -2.17 1.27
CA ALA A 85 7.63 -3.02 2.08
C ALA A 85 6.13 -2.71 1.85
N TYR A 86 5.78 -1.44 1.71
CA TYR A 86 4.42 -1.02 1.36
C TYR A 86 4.00 -1.55 -0.02
N LEU A 87 4.86 -1.36 -1.02
CA LEU A 87 4.61 -1.84 -2.38
C LEU A 87 4.50 -3.37 -2.42
N GLU A 88 5.33 -4.11 -1.68
CA GLU A 88 5.25 -5.57 -1.58
C GLU A 88 3.89 -6.04 -1.05
N LYS A 89 3.37 -5.37 -0.02
CA LYS A 89 2.04 -5.67 0.53
C LYS A 89 0.93 -5.36 -0.47
N GLU A 90 1.07 -4.28 -1.24
CA GLU A 90 0.11 -3.90 -2.27
C GLU A 90 0.19 -4.74 -3.55
N LYS A 91 1.33 -5.37 -3.87
CA LYS A 91 1.50 -6.22 -5.07
C LYS A 91 0.41 -7.27 -5.22
N SER A 92 -0.15 -7.76 -4.12
CA SER A 92 -1.16 -8.83 -4.11
C SER A 92 -2.61 -8.37 -4.27
N ARG A 93 -2.90 -7.05 -4.28
CA ARG A 93 -4.29 -6.55 -4.29
C ARG A 93 -4.54 -5.36 -5.20
N THR A 94 -5.53 -5.41 -6.08
CA THR A 94 -6.01 -4.28 -6.89
C THR A 94 -6.95 -3.40 -6.06
N ALA A 95 -6.65 -2.11 -5.93
CA ALA A 95 -7.51 -1.14 -5.24
C ALA A 95 -8.72 -0.77 -6.10
N ILE A 96 -9.88 -0.60 -5.48
CA ILE A 96 -11.13 -0.22 -6.13
C ILE A 96 -11.54 1.15 -5.62
N TYR A 97 -11.81 2.06 -6.55
CA TYR A 97 -12.24 3.42 -6.27
C TYR A 97 -13.63 3.65 -6.84
N PHE A 98 -14.45 4.41 -6.12
CA PHE A 98 -15.74 4.92 -6.58
C PHE A 98 -15.79 6.42 -6.34
N THR A 99 -16.55 7.11 -7.19
CA THR A 99 -16.83 8.54 -7.02
C THR A 99 -18.00 8.70 -6.05
N ASP A 100 -17.88 9.64 -5.10
CA ASP A 100 -19.02 10.09 -4.30
C ASP A 100 -19.92 11.06 -5.09
N GLU A 101 -21.00 11.52 -4.45
CA GLU A 101 -21.96 12.48 -5.02
C GLU A 101 -21.34 13.83 -5.37
N TYR A 102 -20.15 14.13 -4.82
CA TYR A 102 -19.39 15.35 -5.05
C TYR A 102 -18.25 15.16 -6.06
N GLY A 103 -18.13 13.96 -6.66
CA GLY A 103 -17.10 13.63 -7.65
C GLY A 103 -15.72 13.31 -7.06
N ASN A 104 -15.60 13.14 -5.74
CA ASN A 104 -14.32 12.74 -5.15
C ASN A 104 -14.10 11.24 -5.31
N TRP A 105 -12.88 10.85 -5.67
CA TRP A 105 -12.47 9.45 -5.75
C TRP A 105 -12.15 8.90 -4.37
N ASN A 106 -12.99 7.99 -3.90
CA ASN A 106 -12.83 7.33 -2.60
C ASN A 106 -12.47 5.86 -2.80
N ARG A 107 -11.47 5.37 -2.05
CA ARG A 107 -11.09 3.95 -2.07
C ARG A 107 -12.09 3.14 -1.26
N VAL A 108 -12.93 2.36 -1.93
CA VAL A 108 -13.99 1.57 -1.28
C VAL A 108 -13.53 0.17 -0.88
N GLY A 109 -12.42 -0.31 -1.43
CA GLY A 109 -11.94 -1.65 -1.13
C GLY A 109 -10.76 -2.07 -1.98
N SER A 110 -10.46 -3.37 -1.91
CA SER A 110 -9.46 -3.99 -2.76
C SER A 110 -9.79 -5.45 -2.99
N LYS A 111 -9.48 -5.97 -4.17
CA LYS A 111 -9.61 -7.39 -4.52
C LYS A 111 -8.23 -8.01 -4.69
N PRO A 112 -8.04 -9.30 -4.35
CA PRO A 112 -6.79 -10.00 -4.66
C PRO A 112 -6.54 -9.96 -6.17
N LEU A 113 -5.27 -9.98 -6.56
CA LEU A 113 -4.90 -10.06 -7.97
C LEU A 113 -5.47 -11.34 -8.58
N ARG A 114 -6.10 -11.17 -9.73
CA ARG A 114 -6.58 -12.29 -10.54
C ARG A 114 -5.63 -12.46 -11.71
N PRO A 115 -4.89 -13.58 -11.83
CA PRO A 115 -3.99 -13.78 -12.96
C PRO A 115 -4.79 -13.84 -14.25
N LEU A 116 -4.27 -13.26 -15.33
CA LEU A 116 -4.97 -13.24 -16.63
C LEU A 116 -5.28 -14.64 -17.14
N SER A 117 -4.40 -15.61 -16.86
CA SER A 117 -4.58 -17.03 -17.20
C SER A 117 -5.84 -17.67 -16.60
N SER A 118 -6.41 -17.11 -15.52
CA SER A 118 -7.66 -17.60 -14.93
C SER A 118 -8.92 -17.11 -15.65
N VAL A 119 -8.79 -16.24 -16.65
CA VAL A 119 -9.90 -15.70 -17.43
C VAL A 119 -9.94 -16.39 -18.78
N PHE A 120 -10.81 -17.38 -18.90
CA PHE A 120 -11.04 -18.09 -20.15
C PHE A 120 -12.03 -17.31 -21.02
N LEU A 121 -11.52 -16.71 -22.09
CA LEU A 121 -12.35 -16.16 -23.16
C LEU A 121 -12.59 -17.25 -24.21
N GLY A 122 -13.76 -17.26 -24.84
CA GLY A 122 -14.17 -18.33 -25.78
C GLY A 122 -13.32 -18.46 -27.05
N SER A 123 -12.45 -17.49 -27.34
CA SER A 123 -11.45 -17.59 -28.40
C SER A 123 -10.05 -17.42 -27.82
N ALA A 124 -9.18 -18.38 -28.12
CA ALA A 124 -7.81 -18.41 -27.63
C ALA A 124 -7.04 -17.16 -28.09
N GLY A 125 -6.27 -16.56 -27.18
CA GLY A 125 -5.36 -15.45 -27.47
C GLY A 125 -5.97 -14.04 -27.46
N GLN A 126 -7.30 -13.87 -27.31
CA GLN A 126 -7.89 -12.53 -27.23
C GLN A 126 -7.41 -11.73 -26.01
N ALA A 127 -7.29 -12.39 -24.85
CA ALA A 127 -6.81 -11.74 -23.63
C ALA A 127 -5.34 -11.29 -23.77
N ASP A 128 -4.50 -12.12 -24.37
CA ASP A 128 -3.08 -11.83 -24.59
C ASP A 128 -2.88 -10.71 -25.61
N ALA A 129 -3.66 -10.69 -26.69
CA ALA A 129 -3.63 -9.62 -27.68
C ALA A 129 -4.02 -8.28 -27.06
N LEU A 130 -5.05 -8.26 -26.21
CA LEU A 130 -5.48 -7.07 -25.48
C LEU A 130 -4.41 -6.61 -24.48
N LEU A 131 -3.79 -7.53 -23.74
CA LEU A 131 -2.70 -7.21 -22.81
C LEU A 131 -1.49 -6.61 -23.55
N ALA A 132 -1.10 -7.21 -24.69
CA ALA A 132 0.01 -6.73 -25.51
C ALA A 132 -0.26 -5.32 -26.05
N ASP A 133 -1.49 -5.04 -26.48
CA ASP A 133 -1.90 -3.73 -26.96
C ASP A 133 -1.93 -2.67 -25.85
N CYS A 134 -2.41 -3.03 -24.66
CA CYS A 134 -2.32 -2.17 -23.47
C CYS A 134 -0.87 -1.81 -23.13
N ARG A 135 0.05 -2.80 -23.11
CA ARG A 135 1.48 -2.54 -22.86
C ARG A 135 2.08 -1.62 -23.92
N ARG A 136 1.74 -1.82 -25.20
CA ARG A 136 2.17 -0.94 -26.29
C ARG A 136 1.66 0.48 -26.10
N PHE A 137 0.39 0.64 -25.73
CA PHE A 137 -0.19 1.95 -25.45
C PHE A 137 0.56 2.67 -24.33
N LEU A 138 0.81 1.99 -23.21
CA LEU A 138 1.53 2.56 -22.06
C LEU A 138 2.97 3.03 -22.40
N GLN A 139 3.59 2.43 -23.41
CA GLN A 139 4.94 2.80 -23.88
C GLN A 139 4.92 3.87 -24.99
N SER A 140 3.75 4.25 -25.49
CA SER A 140 3.60 5.11 -26.68
C SER A 140 3.39 6.60 -26.37
N GLU A 141 3.52 7.03 -25.11
CA GLU A 141 3.28 8.41 -24.67
C GLU A 141 3.99 9.46 -25.55
N ARG A 142 5.28 9.25 -25.86
CA ARG A 142 6.05 10.14 -26.74
C ARG A 142 5.46 10.24 -28.14
N TRP A 143 5.04 9.12 -28.72
CA TRP A 143 4.46 9.07 -30.06
C TRP A 143 3.17 9.91 -30.16
N TYR A 144 2.35 9.89 -29.09
CA TYR A 144 1.14 10.71 -28.97
C TYR A 144 1.49 12.19 -28.81
N ALA A 145 2.45 12.52 -27.95
CA ALA A 145 2.91 13.88 -27.70
C ALA A 145 3.47 14.54 -28.98
N ASP A 146 4.32 13.84 -29.73
CA ASP A 146 4.94 14.33 -30.96
C ASP A 146 3.90 14.67 -32.05
N ARG A 147 2.71 14.08 -31.98
CA ARG A 147 1.61 14.26 -32.96
C ARG A 147 0.49 15.16 -32.45
N GLY A 148 0.58 15.65 -31.21
CA GLY A 148 -0.49 16.43 -30.57
C GLY A 148 -1.80 15.64 -30.37
N ILE A 149 -1.74 14.31 -30.35
CA ILE A 149 -2.92 13.46 -30.16
C ILE A 149 -3.14 13.26 -28.65
N PRO A 150 -4.37 13.44 -28.12
CA PRO A 150 -4.66 13.16 -26.72
C PRO A 150 -4.27 11.73 -26.33
N TYR A 151 -3.48 11.59 -25.26
CA TYR A 151 -3.02 10.30 -24.75
C TYR A 151 -4.15 9.56 -24.00
N ARG A 152 -5.05 8.97 -24.78
CA ARG A 152 -6.22 8.22 -24.28
C ARG A 152 -6.52 7.03 -25.18
N ARG A 153 -6.94 5.91 -24.59
CA ARG A 153 -7.36 4.71 -25.33
C ARG A 153 -8.58 4.08 -24.67
N GLY A 154 -9.62 3.84 -25.48
CA GLY A 154 -10.85 3.20 -25.05
C GLY A 154 -10.96 1.77 -25.60
N TYR A 155 -11.47 0.85 -24.79
CA TYR A 155 -11.74 -0.54 -25.19
C TYR A 155 -13.23 -0.84 -24.98
N LEU A 156 -13.86 -1.49 -25.97
CA LEU A 156 -15.23 -1.96 -25.89
C LEU A 156 -15.25 -3.48 -25.78
N LEU A 157 -15.68 -4.00 -24.63
CA LEU A 157 -15.88 -5.43 -24.41
C LEU A 157 -17.37 -5.74 -24.52
N TYR A 158 -17.77 -6.50 -25.53
CA TYR A 158 -19.18 -6.86 -25.78
C TYR A 158 -19.39 -8.37 -25.80
N GLY A 159 -20.64 -8.80 -25.58
CA GLY A 159 -21.06 -10.21 -25.61
C GLY A 159 -22.09 -10.52 -24.53
N PRO A 160 -22.59 -11.78 -24.47
CA PRO A 160 -23.61 -12.20 -23.50
C PRO A 160 -23.25 -11.90 -22.03
N PRO A 161 -24.22 -11.68 -21.13
CA PRO A 161 -23.93 -11.55 -19.70
C PRO A 161 -23.24 -12.83 -19.18
N GLY A 162 -22.34 -12.69 -18.21
CA GLY A 162 -21.62 -13.83 -17.62
C GLY A 162 -20.36 -14.29 -18.37
N THR A 163 -20.01 -13.72 -19.53
CA THR A 163 -18.81 -14.13 -20.30
C THR A 163 -17.48 -13.58 -19.79
N GLY A 164 -17.39 -13.20 -18.51
CA GLY A 164 -16.12 -12.80 -17.90
C GLY A 164 -15.58 -11.41 -18.27
N LYS A 165 -16.32 -10.54 -18.95
CA LYS A 165 -15.86 -9.17 -19.32
C LYS A 165 -15.33 -8.37 -18.13
N THR A 166 -16.12 -8.24 -17.05
CA THR A 166 -15.70 -7.53 -15.83
C THR A 166 -14.52 -8.22 -15.15
N SER A 167 -14.46 -9.55 -15.24
CA SER A 167 -13.36 -10.35 -14.71
C SER A 167 -12.06 -10.11 -15.48
N LEU A 168 -12.13 -9.96 -16.80
CA LEU A 168 -11.00 -9.62 -17.66
C LEU A 168 -10.44 -8.25 -17.31
N VAL A 169 -11.30 -7.24 -17.14
CA VAL A 169 -10.88 -5.89 -16.74
C VAL A 169 -10.16 -5.93 -15.38
N ALA A 170 -10.70 -6.68 -14.40
CA ALA A 170 -10.07 -6.82 -13.10
C ALA A 170 -8.69 -7.50 -13.17
N ALA A 171 -8.54 -8.52 -14.03
CA ALA A 171 -7.26 -9.19 -14.25
C ALA A 171 -6.24 -8.28 -14.96
N LEU A 172 -6.66 -7.58 -16.03
CA LEU A 172 -5.81 -6.62 -16.75
C LEU A 172 -5.33 -5.48 -15.84
N ALA A 173 -6.19 -4.97 -14.96
CA ALA A 173 -5.82 -3.95 -13.97
C ALA A 173 -4.78 -4.45 -12.96
N GLY A 174 -4.73 -5.76 -12.69
CA GLY A 174 -3.70 -6.38 -11.87
C GLY A 174 -2.37 -6.55 -12.61
N GLU A 175 -2.41 -6.89 -13.90
CA GLU A 175 -1.23 -7.16 -14.75
C GLU A 175 -0.51 -5.90 -15.24
N LEU A 176 -1.22 -4.77 -15.39
CA LEU A 176 -0.71 -3.52 -15.99
C LEU A 176 -0.23 -2.49 -14.96
N ARG A 177 0.22 -2.95 -13.80
CA ARG A 177 0.69 -2.09 -12.70
C ARG A 177 2.01 -1.41 -12.96
#